data_AF-A0A9R1P2I3-F1
#
_entry.id   AF-A0A9R1P2I3-F1
#
_cell.length_a   1.000
_cell.length_b   1.000
_cell.length_c   1.000
_cell.angle_alpha   90.00
_cell.angle_beta   90.00
_cell.angle_gamma   90.00
#
_symmetry.space_group_name_H-M   'P 1'
#
loop_
_entity.id
_entity.type
_entity.pdbx_description
1 polymer ?
#
loop_
_entity_poly.entity_id
_entity_poly.type
_entity_poly.pdbx_seq_one_letter_code
_entity_poly.pdbx_strand_id
1 'polypeptide(L)'
;MKEKYGSENWFKDEIFSQQTMSVKEGLRLLIVPSLEKQLGVKHGNNSFRIRLTYTHDDASLKLKRLLPNDSNRKRKAESREGNDTRRNSTYDDKQTLSETDSFIHKSLEGIQDQEFCSLFKLPPEKVSKPCHLVISFLRPAIYIGGRYLKLSRNVSQSCWIIDDERMGEASVEEIIKESVCAISRGDGYKFHAAGREDIDVRMLGSGRPFLIEVLNVRSIPSAIEIQQISDKINSSEKKHVRIRNLKLVDNEIWAMMREGEAEKQKQYAALIWTSSPLTDDDLQKISVIKDMVQYIWLLVNPPS
;
A
#
# COMPACT_ATOMS: atom_id res chain seq x y z
N MET A 1 -21.11 -39.83 -7.14
CA MET A 1 -20.54 -40.67 -6.06
C MET A 1 -21.57 -40.91 -4.97
N LYS A 2 -22.08 -39.86 -4.29
CA LYS A 2 -23.12 -39.98 -3.25
C LYS A 2 -24.38 -40.73 -3.70
N GLU A 3 -24.88 -40.47 -4.91
CA GLU A 3 -26.03 -41.19 -5.47
C GLU A 3 -25.73 -42.67 -5.79
N LYS A 4 -24.51 -42.96 -6.28
CA LYS A 4 -24.12 -44.31 -6.75
C LYS A 4 -23.62 -45.23 -5.64
N TYR A 5 -23.03 -44.66 -4.59
CA TYR A 5 -22.33 -45.39 -3.53
C TYR A 5 -22.80 -45.00 -2.12
N GLY A 6 -23.83 -44.14 -1.98
CA GLY A 6 -24.29 -43.63 -0.68
C GLY A 6 -24.79 -44.70 0.30
N SER A 7 -25.20 -45.86 -0.20
CA SER A 7 -25.59 -47.02 0.61
C SER A 7 -24.39 -47.83 1.11
N GLU A 8 -23.23 -47.70 0.48
CA GLU A 8 -22.03 -48.48 0.77
C GLU A 8 -21.38 -48.03 2.08
N ASN A 9 -21.02 -48.98 2.93
CA ASN A 9 -20.44 -48.68 4.25
C ASN A 9 -19.12 -47.90 4.14
N TRP A 10 -18.25 -48.26 3.17
CA TRP A 10 -16.98 -47.56 2.92
C TRP A 10 -17.15 -46.12 2.43
N PHE A 11 -18.32 -45.75 1.89
CA PHE A 11 -18.61 -44.39 1.44
C PHE A 11 -19.14 -43.50 2.58
N LYS A 12 -19.75 -44.13 3.60
CA LYS A 12 -20.24 -43.47 4.82
C LYS A 12 -19.11 -43.22 5.82
N ASP A 13 -18.03 -43.99 5.74
CA ASP A 13 -16.82 -43.72 6.50
C ASP A 13 -16.20 -42.39 6.03
N GLU A 14 -15.82 -41.50 6.97
CA GLU A 14 -15.18 -40.19 6.71
C GLU A 14 -13.84 -40.28 5.95
N ILE A 15 -13.42 -41.48 5.54
CA ILE A 15 -12.21 -41.75 4.77
C ILE A 15 -12.20 -40.96 3.44
N PHE A 16 -13.38 -40.75 2.82
CA PHE A 16 -13.46 -40.04 1.53
C PHE A 16 -13.23 -38.53 1.63
N SER A 17 -13.63 -37.89 2.72
CA SER A 17 -13.40 -36.45 2.91
C SER A 17 -11.93 -36.13 3.22
N GLN A 18 -11.17 -37.11 3.72
CA GLN A 18 -9.74 -36.97 4.04
C GLN A 18 -8.79 -37.25 2.85
N GLN A 19 -9.29 -37.84 1.76
CA GLN A 19 -8.45 -38.30 0.63
C GLN A 19 -8.52 -37.42 -0.64
N THR A 20 -9.34 -36.36 -0.67
CA THR A 20 -9.45 -35.52 -1.87
C THR A 20 -8.36 -34.45 -1.92
N MET A 21 -7.45 -34.56 -2.87
CA MET A 21 -6.48 -33.51 -3.20
C MET A 21 -7.18 -32.38 -3.98
N SER A 22 -6.95 -31.14 -3.58
CA SER A 22 -7.46 -29.98 -4.35
C SER A 22 -6.74 -29.86 -5.70
N VAL A 23 -7.44 -29.34 -6.71
CA VAL A 23 -6.85 -29.05 -8.04
C VAL A 23 -5.63 -28.13 -7.91
N LYS A 24 -5.69 -27.17 -6.99
CA LYS A 24 -4.58 -26.24 -6.69
C LYS A 24 -3.34 -26.99 -6.20
N GLU A 25 -3.50 -27.95 -5.29
CA GLU A 25 -2.38 -28.73 -4.76
C GLU A 25 -1.82 -29.69 -5.81
N GLY A 26 -2.68 -30.37 -6.57
CA GLY A 26 -2.25 -31.22 -7.69
C GLY A 26 -1.44 -30.43 -8.73
N LEU A 27 -1.92 -29.24 -9.11
CA LEU A 27 -1.21 -28.37 -10.04
C LEU A 27 0.13 -27.88 -9.46
N ARG A 28 0.17 -27.53 -8.16
CA ARG A 28 1.39 -27.14 -7.47
C ARG A 28 2.44 -28.24 -7.54
N LEU A 29 2.08 -29.49 -7.23
CA LEU A 29 2.99 -30.64 -7.26
C LEU A 29 3.54 -30.92 -8.66
N LEU A 30 2.75 -30.67 -9.71
CA LEU A 30 3.17 -30.87 -11.10
C LEU A 30 4.13 -29.77 -11.60
N ILE A 31 3.91 -28.52 -11.21
CA ILE A 31 4.64 -27.36 -11.76
C ILE A 31 5.91 -27.04 -10.95
N VAL A 32 5.82 -27.11 -9.62
CA VAL A 32 6.89 -26.64 -8.71
C VAL A 32 8.25 -27.29 -8.99
N PRO A 33 8.38 -28.63 -9.15
CA PRO A 33 9.68 -29.25 -9.37
C PRO A 33 10.39 -28.74 -10.63
N SER A 34 9.62 -28.48 -11.70
CA SER A 34 10.15 -27.94 -12.95
C SER A 34 10.64 -26.49 -12.78
N LEU A 35 9.84 -25.65 -12.11
CA LEU A 35 10.20 -24.27 -11.81
C LEU A 35 11.44 -24.18 -10.91
N GLU A 36 11.53 -25.00 -9.86
CA GLU A 36 12.71 -25.04 -8.99
C GLU A 36 13.97 -25.39 -9.76
N LYS A 37 13.87 -26.39 -10.64
CA LYS A 37 14.99 -26.84 -11.48
C LYS A 37 15.43 -25.75 -12.45
N GLN A 38 14.49 -25.07 -13.11
CA GLN A 38 14.81 -24.03 -14.10
C GLN A 38 15.36 -22.76 -13.45
N LEU A 39 14.83 -22.37 -12.28
CA LEU A 39 15.22 -21.15 -11.59
C LEU A 39 16.41 -21.36 -10.64
N GLY A 40 16.79 -22.61 -10.35
CA GLY A 40 17.88 -22.92 -9.43
C GLY A 40 17.59 -22.55 -7.97
N VAL A 41 16.33 -22.36 -7.61
CA VAL A 41 15.90 -21.95 -6.26
C VAL A 41 14.77 -22.83 -5.75
N LYS A 42 14.72 -23.05 -4.44
CA LYS A 42 13.63 -23.77 -3.80
C LYS A 42 12.42 -22.88 -3.58
N HIS A 43 11.23 -23.44 -3.78
CA HIS A 43 10.00 -22.79 -3.41
C HIS A 43 9.85 -22.76 -1.88
N GLY A 44 9.17 -21.75 -1.35
CA GLY A 44 9.05 -21.55 0.09
C GLY A 44 8.34 -20.26 0.42
N ASN A 45 8.35 -19.88 1.70
CA ASN A 45 7.79 -18.60 2.15
C ASN A 45 8.78 -17.45 1.90
N ASN A 46 8.94 -17.07 0.63
CA ASN A 46 9.88 -16.04 0.21
C ASN A 46 9.16 -14.72 -0.12
N SER A 47 9.91 -13.61 -0.08
CA SER A 47 9.41 -12.29 -0.49
C SER A 47 9.14 -12.20 -1.99
N PHE A 48 9.63 -13.13 -2.82
CA PHE A 48 9.31 -13.16 -4.24
C PHE A 48 8.25 -14.21 -4.54
N ARG A 49 7.17 -13.80 -5.23
CA ARG A 49 6.01 -14.64 -5.52
C ARG A 49 5.79 -14.70 -7.03
N ILE A 50 5.66 -15.92 -7.55
CA ILE A 50 5.18 -16.17 -8.91
C ILE A 50 3.71 -16.55 -8.79
N ARG A 51 2.82 -15.75 -9.37
CA ARG A 51 1.38 -15.99 -9.37
C ARG A 51 0.94 -16.44 -10.75
N LEU A 52 0.37 -17.64 -10.80
CA LEU A 52 -0.27 -18.22 -11.98
C LEU A 52 -1.78 -18.00 -11.85
N THR A 53 -2.36 -17.23 -12.76
CA THR A 53 -3.79 -16.93 -12.77
C THR A 53 -4.42 -17.62 -13.98
N TYR A 54 -5.30 -18.57 -13.71
CA TYR A 54 -6.06 -19.30 -14.73
C TYR A 54 -7.47 -18.72 -14.79
N THR A 55 -7.91 -18.34 -15.98
CA THR A 55 -9.23 -17.74 -16.22
C THR A 55 -9.95 -18.49 -17.33
N HIS A 56 -11.25 -18.66 -17.20
CA HIS A 56 -12.09 -19.26 -18.24
C HIS A 56 -13.41 -18.50 -18.30
N ASP A 57 -13.45 -17.45 -19.11
CA ASP A 57 -14.52 -16.45 -19.12
C ASP A 57 -15.91 -17.06 -19.28
N ASP A 58 -16.08 -18.01 -20.21
CA ASP A 58 -17.35 -18.69 -20.45
C ASP A 58 -17.86 -19.44 -19.20
N ALA A 59 -16.94 -20.02 -18.42
CA ALA A 59 -17.27 -20.78 -17.21
C ALA A 59 -17.56 -19.84 -16.03
N SER A 60 -16.77 -18.77 -15.88
CA SER A 60 -17.01 -17.73 -14.88
C SER A 60 -18.35 -17.03 -15.10
N LEU A 61 -18.71 -16.71 -16.35
CA LEU A 61 -20.01 -16.13 -16.69
C LEU A 61 -21.16 -17.11 -16.42
N LYS A 62 -21.01 -18.39 -16.79
CA LYS A 62 -22.00 -19.43 -16.52
C LYS A 62 -22.23 -19.59 -15.01
N LEU A 63 -21.16 -19.61 -14.21
CA LEU A 63 -21.23 -19.74 -12.76
C LEU A 63 -21.99 -18.57 -12.10
N LYS A 64 -21.69 -17.34 -12.47
CA LYS A 64 -22.39 -16.14 -11.96
C LYS A 64 -23.88 -16.11 -12.29
N ARG A 65 -24.29 -16.71 -13.42
CA ARG A 65 -25.72 -16.81 -13.79
C ARG A 65 -26.45 -17.85 -12.94
N LEU A 66 -25.74 -18.86 -12.45
CA LEU A 66 -26.30 -19.97 -11.70
C LEU A 66 -26.30 -19.72 -10.19
N LEU A 67 -25.31 -18.98 -9.68
CA LEU A 67 -25.26 -18.61 -8.26
C LEU A 67 -26.08 -17.34 -8.00
N PRO A 68 -26.85 -17.28 -6.89
CA PRO A 68 -27.57 -16.07 -6.53
C PRO A 68 -26.61 -14.93 -6.19
N ASN A 69 -26.81 -13.76 -6.82
CA ASN A 69 -26.10 -12.54 -6.46
C ASN A 69 -26.54 -12.09 -5.06
N ASP A 70 -25.65 -12.18 -4.07
CA ASP A 70 -25.89 -11.65 -2.73
C ASP A 70 -25.67 -10.12 -2.68
N SER A 71 -26.18 -9.39 -3.68
CA SER A 71 -26.05 -7.94 -3.80
C SER A 71 -26.93 -7.15 -2.82
N ASN A 72 -27.65 -7.83 -1.91
CA ASN A 72 -28.62 -7.23 -0.99
C ASN A 72 -28.29 -7.40 0.51
N ARG A 73 -27.05 -7.67 0.88
CA ARG A 73 -26.60 -7.37 2.26
C ARG A 73 -26.11 -5.93 2.35
N LYS A 74 -27.04 -5.07 2.79
CA LYS A 74 -26.80 -3.69 3.25
C LYS A 74 -25.42 -3.59 3.91
N ARG A 75 -24.51 -2.83 3.30
CA ARG A 75 -23.37 -2.24 4.02
C ARG A 75 -23.98 -1.48 5.18
N LYS A 76 -23.74 -1.95 6.41
CA LYS A 76 -24.06 -1.18 7.61
C LYS A 76 -23.17 0.07 7.51
N ALA A 77 -23.80 1.19 7.16
CA ALA A 77 -23.15 2.48 7.20
C ALA A 77 -22.85 2.78 8.67
N GLU A 78 -21.63 2.50 9.12
CA GLU A 78 -21.06 3.23 10.23
C GLU A 78 -20.53 4.54 9.67
N SER A 79 -21.34 5.58 9.90
CA SER A 79 -21.03 6.97 9.68
C SER A 79 -19.76 7.37 10.43
N ARG A 80 -18.69 7.69 9.69
CA ARG A 80 -17.75 8.74 10.08
C ARG A 80 -17.39 9.56 8.84
N GLU A 81 -17.87 10.80 8.88
CA GLU A 81 -17.62 11.85 7.90
C GLU A 81 -16.12 12.14 7.76
N GLY A 82 -15.73 12.49 6.53
CA GLY A 82 -14.39 12.96 6.19
C GLY A 82 -14.25 13.11 4.69
N ASN A 83 -14.61 14.29 4.17
CA ASN A 83 -14.23 14.77 2.84
C ASN A 83 -12.72 14.63 2.65
N ASP A 84 -12.24 14.16 1.50
CA ASP A 84 -11.58 15.04 0.52
C ASP A 84 -11.18 14.35 -0.80
N THR A 85 -11.34 15.12 -1.87
CA THR A 85 -10.65 15.19 -3.16
C THR A 85 -10.38 13.94 -4.03
N ARG A 86 -11.10 13.95 -5.16
CA ARG A 86 -10.77 13.32 -6.44
C ARG A 86 -9.34 13.67 -6.89
N ARG A 87 -8.50 12.67 -7.11
CA ARG A 87 -7.40 12.74 -8.08
C ARG A 87 -7.36 11.48 -8.92
N ASN A 88 -7.42 11.70 -10.23
CA ASN A 88 -7.39 10.71 -11.29
C ASN A 88 -6.15 9.83 -11.20
N SER A 89 -6.34 8.51 -11.05
CA SER A 89 -5.40 7.53 -11.60
C SER A 89 -6.11 6.79 -12.73
N THR A 90 -5.84 7.21 -13.95
CA THR A 90 -6.01 6.40 -15.16
C THR A 90 -5.07 5.21 -15.09
N TYR A 91 -5.55 4.14 -14.46
CA TYR A 91 -5.07 2.78 -14.65
C TYR A 91 -6.28 1.90 -14.91
N ASP A 92 -6.57 1.78 -16.20
CA ASP A 92 -7.24 0.67 -16.89
C ASP A 92 -8.51 0.10 -16.23
N ASP A 93 -9.62 0.63 -16.74
CA ASP A 93 -11.00 0.21 -16.56
C ASP A 93 -11.26 -1.14 -17.28
N LYS A 94 -10.71 -2.22 -16.72
CA LYS A 94 -11.13 -3.61 -17.00
C LYS A 94 -11.09 -4.44 -15.73
N GLN A 95 -11.82 -3.98 -14.71
CA GLN A 95 -12.14 -4.81 -13.56
C GLN A 95 -13.25 -5.79 -13.94
N THR A 96 -12.89 -6.84 -14.67
CA THR A 96 -13.75 -8.01 -14.83
C THR A 96 -14.00 -8.56 -13.43
N LEU A 97 -15.18 -8.29 -12.88
CA LEU A 97 -15.65 -8.69 -11.56
C LEU A 97 -15.58 -10.22 -11.40
N SER A 98 -14.43 -10.82 -11.14
CA SER A 98 -14.37 -12.18 -10.64
C SER A 98 -14.87 -12.13 -9.20
N GLU A 99 -15.98 -12.80 -8.91
CA GLU A 99 -16.32 -13.13 -7.52
C GLU A 99 -15.13 -13.87 -6.91
N THR A 100 -14.81 -13.60 -5.65
CA THR A 100 -13.69 -14.27 -4.99
C THR A 100 -14.04 -15.74 -4.75
N ASP A 101 -13.07 -16.64 -4.90
CA ASP A 101 -13.26 -18.08 -4.65
C ASP A 101 -13.94 -18.34 -3.29
N SER A 102 -13.64 -17.53 -2.27
CA SER A 102 -14.28 -17.62 -0.95
C SER A 102 -15.79 -17.40 -0.98
N PHE A 103 -16.29 -16.49 -1.82
CA PHE A 103 -17.72 -16.29 -2.00
C PHE A 103 -18.35 -17.52 -2.65
N ILE A 104 -17.76 -18.02 -3.75
CA ILE A 104 -18.23 -19.21 -4.45
C ILE A 104 -18.29 -20.41 -3.50
N HIS A 105 -17.23 -20.65 -2.72
CA HIS A 105 -17.20 -21.73 -1.73
C HIS A 105 -18.32 -21.63 -0.71
N LYS A 106 -18.54 -20.43 -0.12
CA LYS A 106 -19.62 -20.20 0.85
C LYS A 106 -21.01 -20.40 0.24
N SER A 107 -21.22 -19.93 -0.99
CA SER A 107 -22.47 -20.10 -1.69
C SER A 107 -22.74 -21.57 -1.98
N LEU A 108 -21.73 -22.33 -2.42
CA LEU A 108 -21.87 -23.76 -2.69
C LEU A 108 -22.08 -24.59 -1.41
N GLU A 109 -21.43 -24.26 -0.29
CA GLU A 109 -21.65 -24.91 1.00
C GLU A 109 -23.09 -24.72 1.53
N GLY A 110 -23.73 -23.60 1.18
CA GLY A 110 -25.10 -23.29 1.59
C GLY A 110 -26.21 -23.94 0.75
N ILE A 111 -25.88 -24.48 -0.42
CA ILE A 111 -26.86 -25.05 -1.36
C ILE A 111 -27.15 -26.51 -1.00
N GLN A 112 -28.43 -26.88 -0.96
CA GLN A 112 -28.85 -28.27 -0.74
C GLN A 112 -28.60 -29.13 -1.99
N ASP A 113 -28.29 -30.42 -1.83
CA ASP A 113 -27.96 -31.33 -2.94
C ASP A 113 -28.99 -31.31 -4.09
N GLN A 114 -30.29 -31.25 -3.77
CA GLN A 114 -31.36 -31.23 -4.78
C GLN A 114 -31.34 -29.95 -5.62
N GLU A 115 -31.06 -28.82 -4.99
CA GLU A 115 -30.90 -27.53 -5.65
C GLU A 115 -29.59 -27.48 -6.44
N PHE A 116 -28.51 -28.05 -5.89
CA PHE A 116 -27.25 -28.16 -6.60
C PHE A 116 -27.39 -28.97 -7.90
N CYS A 117 -28.07 -30.12 -7.84
CA CYS A 117 -28.32 -30.97 -9.01
C CYS A 117 -29.28 -30.34 -10.03
N SER A 118 -30.14 -29.39 -9.63
CA SER A 118 -30.98 -28.64 -10.58
C SER A 118 -30.20 -27.52 -11.27
N LEU A 119 -29.23 -26.91 -10.57
CA LEU A 119 -28.38 -25.84 -11.09
C LEU A 119 -27.20 -26.35 -11.95
N PHE A 120 -26.62 -27.49 -11.59
CA PHE A 120 -25.40 -28.01 -12.21
C PHE A 120 -25.59 -29.39 -12.84
N LYS A 121 -25.06 -29.54 -14.06
CA LYS A 121 -24.99 -30.84 -14.75
C LYS A 121 -23.89 -31.72 -14.14
N LEU A 122 -24.25 -32.96 -13.80
CA LEU A 122 -23.36 -33.96 -13.21
C LEU A 122 -23.36 -35.24 -14.06
N PRO A 123 -22.18 -35.75 -14.51
CA PRO A 123 -20.86 -35.13 -14.40
C PRO A 123 -20.74 -33.83 -15.22
N PRO A 124 -19.81 -32.92 -14.88
CA PRO A 124 -19.56 -31.72 -15.66
C PRO A 124 -19.30 -32.04 -17.14
N GLU A 125 -19.85 -31.22 -18.04
CA GLU A 125 -19.62 -31.36 -19.47
C GLU A 125 -18.14 -31.17 -19.84
N LYS A 126 -17.68 -31.89 -20.85
CA LYS A 126 -16.32 -31.69 -21.38
C LYS A 126 -16.23 -30.29 -21.98
N VAL A 127 -15.29 -29.51 -21.48
CA VAL A 127 -14.92 -28.21 -22.04
C VAL A 127 -13.88 -28.38 -23.16
N SER A 128 -14.09 -27.71 -24.29
CA SER A 128 -13.19 -27.72 -25.44
C SER A 128 -12.20 -26.56 -25.43
N LYS A 129 -12.55 -25.45 -24.78
CA LYS A 129 -11.67 -24.28 -24.63
C LYS A 129 -10.77 -24.46 -23.39
N PRO A 130 -9.45 -24.26 -23.52
CA PRO A 130 -8.56 -24.25 -22.36
C PRO A 130 -8.72 -22.96 -21.55
N CYS A 131 -8.27 -22.97 -20.30
CA CYS A 131 -8.13 -21.76 -19.51
C CYS A 131 -7.04 -20.84 -20.10
N HIS A 132 -7.26 -19.53 -20.02
CA HIS A 132 -6.25 -18.52 -20.27
C HIS A 132 -5.35 -18.37 -19.03
N LEU A 133 -4.04 -18.53 -19.22
CA LEU A 133 -3.03 -18.42 -18.17
C LEU A 133 -2.30 -17.07 -18.25
N VAL A 134 -2.33 -16.32 -17.15
CA VAL A 134 -1.50 -15.14 -16.91
C VAL A 134 -0.48 -15.43 -15.82
N ILE A 135 0.79 -15.12 -16.10
CA ILE A 135 1.90 -15.25 -15.14
C ILE A 135 2.29 -13.86 -14.66
N SER A 136 2.32 -13.67 -13.35
CA SER A 136 2.73 -12.40 -12.72
C SER A 136 3.78 -12.61 -11.65
N PHE A 137 4.72 -11.68 -11.55
CA PHE A 137 5.81 -11.68 -10.58
C PHE A 137 5.60 -10.55 -9.59
N LEU A 138 5.58 -10.89 -8.31
CA LEU A 138 5.18 -9.99 -7.24
C LEU A 138 6.17 -10.06 -6.10
N ARG A 139 6.54 -8.89 -5.58
CA ARG A 139 7.26 -8.74 -4.33
C ARG A 139 6.48 -7.81 -3.40
N PRO A 140 6.39 -8.10 -2.09
CA PRO A 140 5.96 -7.13 -1.10
C PRO A 140 6.75 -5.84 -1.25
N ALA A 141 6.12 -4.73 -0.89
CA ALA A 141 6.82 -3.46 -0.88
C ALA A 141 8.03 -3.53 0.06
N ILE A 142 9.12 -2.89 -0.35
CA ILE A 142 10.22 -2.58 0.55
C ILE A 142 10.04 -1.17 1.07
N TYR A 143 10.69 -0.86 2.17
CA TYR A 143 10.57 0.43 2.79
C TYR A 143 11.94 0.99 3.10
N ILE A 144 12.15 2.25 2.74
CA ILE A 144 13.41 2.96 2.99
C ILE A 144 13.06 4.20 3.81
N GLY A 145 13.64 4.30 5.00
CA GLY A 145 13.31 5.34 5.97
C GLY A 145 14.55 6.09 6.43
N GLY A 146 14.34 7.33 6.86
CA GLY A 146 15.40 8.19 7.36
C GLY A 146 14.85 9.52 7.87
N ARG A 147 15.72 10.53 7.99
CA ARG A 147 15.32 11.90 8.32
C ARG A 147 15.76 12.85 7.22
N TYR A 148 14.88 13.74 6.79
CA TYR A 148 15.23 14.80 5.85
C TYR A 148 15.37 16.14 6.56
N LEU A 149 16.33 16.94 6.10
CA LEU A 149 16.44 18.36 6.37
C LEU A 149 16.04 19.09 5.09
N LYS A 150 15.14 20.04 5.21
CA LYS A 150 14.72 20.91 4.11
C LYS A 150 15.38 22.26 4.29
N LEU A 151 16.29 22.60 3.40
CA LEU A 151 17.12 23.79 3.49
C LEU A 151 16.56 24.95 2.65
N SER A 152 15.88 24.64 1.55
CA SER A 152 15.24 25.63 0.68
C SER A 152 13.86 26.05 1.19
N ARG A 153 13.49 27.32 0.96
CA ARG A 153 12.15 27.89 1.17
C ARG A 153 11.27 27.88 -0.10
N ASN A 154 11.78 27.30 -1.20
CA ASN A 154 11.07 27.18 -2.48
C ASN A 154 10.75 25.72 -2.83
N VAL A 155 10.82 24.81 -1.85
CA VAL A 155 10.66 23.36 -2.05
C VAL A 155 9.52 22.85 -1.19
N SER A 156 8.54 22.19 -1.77
CA SER A 156 7.42 21.61 -1.01
C SER A 156 7.82 20.27 -0.37
N GLN A 157 7.02 19.76 0.58
CA GLN A 157 7.26 18.41 1.12
C GLN A 157 6.90 17.33 0.08
N SER A 158 5.69 17.41 -0.47
CA SER A 158 5.20 16.53 -1.54
C SER A 158 5.02 17.30 -2.83
N CYS A 159 4.98 16.59 -3.97
CA CYS A 159 4.80 17.20 -5.29
C CYS A 159 3.56 18.11 -5.29
N TRP A 160 3.77 19.39 -5.60
CA TRP A 160 2.72 20.40 -5.51
C TRP A 160 2.46 21.01 -6.88
N ILE A 161 1.31 20.66 -7.44
CA ILE A 161 0.83 21.11 -8.75
C ILE A 161 -0.61 21.59 -8.57
N ILE A 162 -0.91 22.78 -9.09
CA ILE A 162 -2.24 23.42 -9.12
C ILE A 162 -2.52 23.79 -10.58
N ASP A 163 -3.66 23.37 -11.13
CA ASP A 163 -4.05 23.66 -12.53
C ASP A 163 -2.93 23.40 -13.56
N ASP A 164 -2.25 22.26 -13.42
CA ASP A 164 -1.09 21.82 -14.21
C ASP A 164 0.18 22.70 -14.10
N GLU A 165 0.16 23.72 -13.23
CA GLU A 165 1.33 24.55 -12.91
C GLU A 165 2.05 24.03 -11.66
N ARG A 166 3.39 23.92 -11.75
CA ARG A 166 4.23 23.47 -10.63
C ARG A 166 4.44 24.60 -9.63
N MET A 167 4.15 24.32 -8.37
CA MET A 167 4.40 25.22 -7.26
C MET A 167 5.77 24.93 -6.63
N GLY A 168 6.66 25.93 -6.67
CA GLY A 168 8.03 25.78 -6.19
C GLY A 168 8.96 25.06 -7.18
N GLU A 169 10.22 24.91 -6.79
CA GLU A 169 11.27 24.40 -7.66
C GLU A 169 11.30 22.86 -7.70
N ALA A 170 10.93 22.22 -6.59
CA ALA A 170 10.95 20.77 -6.40
C ALA A 170 10.13 20.39 -5.15
N SER A 171 10.02 19.08 -4.88
CA SER A 171 9.58 18.56 -3.59
C SER A 171 10.60 17.64 -2.94
N VAL A 172 10.56 17.55 -1.61
CA VAL A 172 11.36 16.57 -0.83
C VAL A 172 11.07 15.15 -1.33
N GLU A 173 9.80 14.83 -1.51
CA GLU A 173 9.33 13.56 -2.09
C GLU A 173 10.00 13.24 -3.43
N GLU A 174 9.99 14.18 -4.39
CA GLU A 174 10.54 13.96 -5.73
C GLU A 174 12.06 13.74 -5.70
N ILE A 175 12.78 14.51 -4.89
CA ILE A 175 14.25 14.39 -4.78
C ILE A 175 14.64 13.01 -4.25
N ILE A 176 13.91 12.52 -3.24
CA ILE A 176 14.22 11.22 -2.62
C ILE A 176 13.76 10.08 -3.53
N LYS A 177 12.53 10.15 -4.08
CA LYS A 177 11.98 9.07 -4.91
C LYS A 177 12.85 8.81 -6.14
N GLU A 178 13.41 9.85 -6.75
CA GLU A 178 14.18 9.72 -7.99
C GLU A 178 15.41 8.85 -7.75
N SER A 179 16.13 9.12 -6.66
CA SER A 179 17.33 8.36 -6.29
C SER A 179 16.99 6.94 -5.85
N VAL A 180 15.91 6.75 -5.09
CA VAL A 180 15.47 5.42 -4.63
C VAL A 180 14.98 4.55 -5.78
N CYS A 181 14.12 5.07 -6.66
CA CYS A 181 13.51 4.30 -7.74
C CYS A 181 14.51 3.91 -8.83
N ALA A 182 15.56 4.71 -9.04
CA ALA A 182 16.64 4.38 -9.97
C ALA A 182 17.33 3.04 -9.64
N ILE A 183 17.50 2.74 -8.34
CA ILE A 183 18.12 1.49 -7.87
C ILE A 183 17.07 0.38 -7.75
N SER A 184 15.97 0.66 -7.05
CA SER A 184 14.97 -0.37 -6.70
C SER A 184 14.14 -0.84 -7.90
N ARG A 185 13.97 0.02 -8.91
CA ARG A 185 13.18 -0.22 -10.13
C ARG A 185 11.74 -0.67 -9.83
N GLY A 186 11.10 -0.10 -8.80
CA GLY A 186 9.72 -0.45 -8.44
C GLY A 186 8.68 -0.05 -9.48
N ASP A 187 7.48 -0.60 -9.36
CA ASP A 187 6.30 -0.22 -10.16
C ASP A 187 5.68 1.12 -9.74
N GLY A 188 5.92 1.50 -8.50
CA GLY A 188 5.42 2.73 -7.92
C GLY A 188 6.03 2.95 -6.55
N TYR A 189 5.67 4.08 -5.95
CA TYR A 189 6.13 4.45 -4.63
C TYR A 189 5.03 5.19 -3.86
N LYS A 190 5.15 5.20 -2.53
CA LYS A 190 4.41 6.11 -1.66
C LYS A 190 5.38 6.79 -0.70
N PHE A 191 5.18 8.08 -0.48
CA PHE A 191 5.97 8.86 0.46
C PHE A 191 5.14 9.16 1.71
N HIS A 192 5.72 8.91 2.87
CA HIS A 192 5.12 9.21 4.16
C HIS A 192 6.10 10.05 4.97
N ALA A 193 5.63 11.14 5.57
CA ALA A 193 6.42 11.97 6.47
C ALA A 193 5.70 12.12 7.82
N ALA A 194 6.45 12.17 8.91
CA ALA A 194 5.90 12.38 10.25
C ALA A 194 5.53 13.86 10.43
N GLY A 195 4.37 14.25 9.89
CA GLY A 195 3.86 15.62 9.81
C GLY A 195 4.32 16.39 8.56
N ARG A 196 3.88 17.65 8.45
CA ARG A 196 4.11 18.53 7.28
C ARG A 196 4.66 19.89 7.71
N GLU A 197 5.40 20.54 6.82
CA GLU A 197 5.76 21.96 6.89
C GLU A 197 5.31 22.68 5.62
N ASP A 198 5.15 24.00 5.71
CA ASP A 198 4.84 24.84 4.54
C ASP A 198 6.07 25.03 3.65
N ILE A 199 5.83 25.44 2.40
CA ILE A 199 6.86 25.56 1.36
C ILE A 199 8.00 26.50 1.78
N ASP A 200 7.67 27.59 2.45
CA ASP A 200 8.57 28.63 2.88
C ASP A 200 9.26 28.31 4.22
N VAL A 201 8.90 27.21 4.89
CA VAL A 201 9.49 26.78 6.16
C VAL A 201 10.66 25.81 5.91
N ARG A 202 11.79 26.06 6.59
CA ARG A 202 12.94 25.14 6.61
C ARG A 202 12.78 24.09 7.70
N MET A 203 13.21 22.85 7.42
CA MET A 203 13.29 21.77 8.40
C MET A 203 14.76 21.50 8.74
N LEU A 204 15.16 21.90 9.94
CA LEU A 204 16.55 21.86 10.41
C LEU A 204 16.71 20.88 11.59
N GLY A 205 17.75 21.07 12.41
CA GLY A 205 17.98 20.26 13.61
C GLY A 205 18.27 18.80 13.27
N SER A 206 17.53 17.88 13.90
CA SER A 206 17.58 16.44 13.62
C SER A 206 16.90 16.05 12.31
N GLY A 207 16.16 16.96 11.66
CA GLY A 207 15.35 16.69 10.47
C GLY A 207 14.02 16.01 10.80
N ARG A 208 13.14 15.84 9.80
CA ARG A 208 11.85 15.17 9.95
C ARG A 208 11.94 13.70 9.52
N PRO A 209 11.42 12.74 10.31
CA PRO A 209 11.28 11.34 9.87
C PRO A 209 10.42 11.21 8.63
N PHE A 210 10.86 10.33 7.72
CA PHE A 210 10.11 9.97 6.53
C PHE A 210 10.32 8.50 6.16
N LEU A 211 9.45 8.04 5.27
CA LEU A 211 9.45 6.72 4.70
C LEU A 211 9.09 6.77 3.21
N ILE A 212 9.79 6.00 2.39
CA ILE A 212 9.36 5.63 1.06
C ILE A 212 9.02 4.15 1.02
N GLU A 213 7.76 3.84 0.73
CA GLU A 213 7.28 2.52 0.33
C GLU A 213 7.53 2.37 -1.17
N VAL A 214 8.31 1.36 -1.60
CA VAL A 214 8.52 1.07 -3.02
C VAL A 214 7.81 -0.23 -3.38
N LEU A 215 6.88 -0.15 -4.33
CA LEU A 215 6.03 -1.27 -4.73
C LEU A 215 6.74 -2.17 -5.74
N ASN A 216 6.64 -3.48 -5.54
CA ASN A 216 7.07 -4.53 -6.47
C ASN A 216 8.48 -4.33 -7.05
N VAL A 217 9.49 -4.20 -6.17
CA VAL A 217 10.87 -3.91 -6.59
C VAL A 217 11.52 -5.08 -7.32
N ARG A 218 12.31 -4.75 -8.34
CA ARG A 218 13.12 -5.72 -9.11
C ARG A 218 14.50 -5.91 -8.51
N SER A 219 15.02 -4.87 -7.84
CA SER A 219 16.25 -4.93 -7.08
C SER A 219 16.00 -4.47 -5.65
N ILE A 220 16.54 -5.20 -4.68
CA ILE A 220 16.53 -4.78 -3.27
C ILE A 220 17.86 -4.07 -3.04
N PRO A 221 17.86 -2.77 -2.68
CA PRO A 221 19.11 -2.04 -2.44
C PRO A 221 19.91 -2.66 -1.29
N SER A 222 21.20 -2.85 -1.51
CA SER A 222 22.18 -3.17 -0.49
C SER A 222 22.45 -1.96 0.44
N ALA A 223 23.07 -2.20 1.59
CA ALA A 223 23.47 -1.11 2.49
C ALA A 223 24.39 -0.07 1.83
N ILE A 224 25.25 -0.50 0.89
CA ILE A 224 26.12 0.38 0.12
C ILE A 224 25.30 1.26 -0.82
N GLU A 225 24.35 0.69 -1.55
CA GLU A 225 23.46 1.45 -2.43
C GLU A 225 22.58 2.44 -1.66
N ILE A 226 22.12 2.07 -0.47
CA ILE A 226 21.40 3.00 0.42
C ILE A 226 22.30 4.18 0.81
N GLN A 227 23.56 3.93 1.16
CA GLN A 227 24.51 5.01 1.46
C GLN A 227 24.75 5.90 0.23
N GLN A 228 24.91 5.30 -0.96
CA GLN A 228 25.05 6.04 -2.21
C GLN A 228 23.85 6.93 -2.53
N ILE A 229 22.62 6.49 -2.23
CA ILE A 229 21.42 7.33 -2.35
C ILE A 229 21.55 8.57 -1.45
N SER A 230 21.90 8.36 -0.18
CA SER A 230 22.06 9.45 0.79
C SER A 230 23.15 10.44 0.34
N ASP A 231 24.30 9.92 -0.10
CA ASP A 231 25.43 10.74 -0.54
C ASP A 231 25.11 11.52 -1.82
N LYS A 232 24.44 10.89 -2.79
CA LYS A 232 23.97 11.55 -4.03
C LYS A 232 23.04 12.72 -3.71
N ILE A 233 22.07 12.54 -2.82
CA ILE A 233 21.16 13.62 -2.43
C ILE A 233 21.92 14.73 -1.68
N ASN A 234 22.81 14.35 -0.76
CA ASN A 234 23.57 15.29 0.09
C ASN A 234 24.64 16.10 -0.65
N SER A 235 25.15 15.57 -1.77
CA SER A 235 26.15 16.21 -2.63
C SER A 235 25.53 17.09 -3.73
N SER A 236 24.20 17.13 -3.84
CA SER A 236 23.50 17.97 -4.82
C SER A 236 23.87 19.47 -4.68
N GLU A 237 24.26 20.09 -5.79
CA GLU A 237 24.64 21.51 -5.84
C GLU A 237 23.50 22.45 -5.44
N LYS A 238 22.25 22.08 -5.76
CA LYS A 238 21.05 22.85 -5.41
C LYS A 238 20.82 22.94 -3.91
N LYS A 239 21.37 22.00 -3.12
CA LYS A 239 21.30 21.94 -1.66
C LYS A 239 19.88 22.11 -1.10
N HIS A 240 18.86 21.64 -1.81
CA HIS A 240 17.46 21.76 -1.38
C HIS A 240 17.16 20.94 -0.12
N VAL A 241 17.67 19.71 -0.11
CA VAL A 241 17.40 18.70 0.91
C VAL A 241 18.70 18.02 1.31
N ARG A 242 18.80 17.64 2.59
CA ARG A 242 19.81 16.70 3.08
C ARG A 242 19.14 15.51 3.76
N ILE A 243 19.72 14.33 3.61
CA ILE A 243 19.25 13.08 4.19
C ILE A 243 20.21 12.63 5.28
N ARG A 244 19.63 12.10 6.36
CA ARG A 244 20.34 11.49 7.48
C ARG A 244 19.73 10.14 7.82
N ASN A 245 20.59 9.23 8.28
CA ASN A 245 20.21 7.91 8.81
C ASN A 245 19.29 7.13 7.85
N LEU A 246 19.57 7.18 6.54
CA LEU A 246 18.81 6.43 5.54
C LEU A 246 19.12 4.95 5.70
N LYS A 247 18.07 4.13 5.83
CA LYS A 247 18.20 2.67 5.95
C LYS A 247 17.03 1.97 5.28
N LEU A 248 17.27 0.75 4.82
CA LEU A 248 16.19 -0.20 4.57
C LEU A 248 15.54 -0.55 5.92
N VAL A 249 14.21 -0.50 5.99
CA VAL A 249 13.46 -0.71 7.22
C VAL A 249 12.39 -1.78 7.01
N ASP A 250 12.22 -2.64 8.01
CA ASP A 250 11.14 -3.63 8.09
C ASP A 250 10.07 -3.14 9.08
N ASN A 251 9.38 -4.02 9.82
CA ASN A 251 8.24 -3.66 10.69
C ASN A 251 8.46 -2.48 11.68
N GLU A 252 9.72 -2.10 11.96
CA GLU A 252 10.11 -0.89 12.70
C GLU A 252 9.63 0.43 12.08
N ILE A 253 9.24 0.42 10.80
CA ILE A 253 8.66 1.55 10.04
C ILE A 253 7.65 2.35 10.85
N TRP A 254 6.65 1.66 11.43
CA TRP A 254 5.54 2.32 12.09
C TRP A 254 5.95 2.89 13.45
N ALA A 255 6.94 2.29 14.10
CA ALA A 255 7.48 2.84 15.34
C ALA A 255 8.18 4.18 15.06
N MET A 256 9.03 4.24 14.03
CA MET A 256 9.72 5.47 13.62
C MET A 256 8.74 6.59 13.24
N MET A 257 7.70 6.27 12.47
CA MET A 257 6.70 7.25 12.03
C MET A 257 5.84 7.76 13.20
N ARG A 258 5.40 6.85 14.07
CA ARG A 258 4.62 7.22 15.27
C ARG A 258 5.43 8.00 16.28
N GLU A 259 6.70 7.65 16.47
CA GLU A 259 7.60 8.40 17.37
C GLU A 259 7.75 9.85 16.89
N GLY A 260 8.00 10.07 15.60
CA GLY A 260 8.10 11.42 15.04
C GLY A 260 6.80 12.24 15.08
N GLU A 261 5.65 11.57 15.05
CA GLU A 261 4.34 12.22 15.23
C GLU A 261 4.02 12.47 16.71
N ALA A 262 4.42 11.54 17.59
CA ALA A 262 4.24 11.59 19.04
C ALA A 262 5.25 12.50 19.75
N GLU A 263 6.33 12.92 19.09
CA GLU A 263 7.13 14.08 19.47
C GLU A 263 6.24 15.34 19.41
N LYS A 264 5.43 15.52 20.46
CA LYS A 264 4.51 16.65 20.61
C LYS A 264 5.25 17.98 20.79
N GLN A 265 6.51 17.92 21.22
CA GLN A 265 7.35 19.10 21.40
C GLN A 265 8.17 19.35 20.14
N LYS A 266 7.82 20.42 19.45
CA LYS A 266 8.52 20.91 18.26
C LYS A 266 9.20 22.23 18.60
N GLN A 267 10.44 22.38 18.17
CA GLN A 267 11.21 23.60 18.35
C GLN A 267 11.22 24.38 17.04
N TYR A 268 10.90 25.68 17.14
CA TYR A 268 10.86 26.59 16.01
C TYR A 268 11.77 27.79 16.28
N ALA A 269 12.35 28.33 15.21
CA ALA A 269 13.02 29.62 15.22
C ALA A 269 12.35 30.50 14.17
N ALA A 270 11.80 31.63 14.60
CA ALA A 270 11.13 32.60 13.74
C ALA A 270 11.92 33.91 13.74
N LEU A 271 12.04 34.54 12.56
CA LEU A 271 12.48 35.92 12.46
C LEU A 271 11.24 36.81 12.56
N ILE A 272 11.19 37.63 13.59
CA ILE A 272 10.05 38.51 13.87
C ILE A 272 10.46 39.93 13.53
N TRP A 273 9.66 40.58 12.68
CA TRP A 273 9.77 42.01 12.43
C TRP A 273 8.71 42.74 13.25
N THR A 274 9.10 43.86 13.85
CA THR A 274 8.21 44.76 14.59
C THR A 274 8.27 46.15 13.97
N SER A 275 7.14 46.84 13.91
CA SER A 275 7.07 48.22 13.40
C SER A 275 7.76 49.22 14.34
N SER A 276 7.86 48.87 15.62
CA SER A 276 8.52 49.67 16.66
C SER A 276 9.77 48.94 17.17
N PRO A 277 10.81 49.67 17.62
CA PRO A 277 11.97 49.06 18.27
C PRO A 277 11.55 48.30 19.53
N LEU A 278 12.14 47.11 19.73
CA LEU A 278 11.98 46.36 20.97
C LEU A 278 12.86 46.98 22.06
N THR A 279 12.31 47.13 23.25
CA THR A 279 13.06 47.54 24.45
C THR A 279 13.53 46.31 25.24
N ASP A 280 14.50 46.49 26.13
CA ASP A 280 14.97 45.42 27.01
C ASP A 280 13.84 44.88 27.91
N ASP A 281 12.89 45.73 28.30
CA ASP A 281 11.71 45.35 29.08
C ASP A 281 10.78 44.42 28.28
N ASP A 282 10.60 44.68 26.98
CA ASP A 282 9.81 43.80 26.09
C ASP A 282 10.47 42.41 25.96
N LEU A 283 11.79 42.38 25.80
CA LEU A 283 12.55 41.11 25.72
C LEU A 283 12.49 40.35 27.04
N GLN A 284 12.58 41.04 28.18
CA GLN A 284 12.47 40.43 29.48
C GLN A 284 11.08 39.81 29.69
N LYS A 285 10.01 40.54 29.33
CA LYS A 285 8.64 40.02 29.36
C LYS A 285 8.50 38.74 28.53
N ILE A 286 9.04 38.73 27.30
CA ILE A 286 8.99 37.54 26.42
C ILE A 286 9.74 36.36 27.04
N SER A 287 10.91 36.59 27.64
CA SER A 287 11.77 35.51 28.18
C SER A 287 11.16 34.78 29.39
N VAL A 288 10.28 35.45 30.14
CA VAL A 288 9.67 34.91 31.37
C VAL A 288 8.39 34.13 31.07
N ILE A 289 7.82 34.29 29.87
CA ILE A 289 6.62 33.54 29.44
C ILE A 289 6.97 32.05 29.34
N LYS A 290 6.26 31.23 30.14
CA LYS A 290 6.30 29.77 30.10
C LYS A 290 4.88 29.24 30.03
N ASP A 291 4.72 28.06 29.42
CA ASP A 291 3.45 27.33 29.36
C ASP A 291 2.25 28.17 28.90
N MET A 292 2.50 29.03 27.90
CA MET A 292 1.47 29.89 27.33
C MET A 292 0.38 29.05 26.66
N VAL A 293 -0.86 29.15 27.14
CA VAL A 293 -2.04 28.57 26.50
C VAL A 293 -2.62 29.57 25.52
N GLN A 294 -2.61 29.24 24.23
CA GLN A 294 -3.21 30.05 23.18
C GLN A 294 -4.56 29.45 22.78
N TYR A 295 -5.64 30.21 22.96
CA TYR A 295 -6.97 29.82 22.51
C TYR A 295 -7.21 30.30 21.08
N ILE A 296 -7.50 29.38 20.16
CA ILE A 296 -7.95 29.71 18.81
C ILE A 296 -9.48 29.75 18.84
N TRP A 297 -10.06 30.94 18.69
CA TRP A 297 -11.49 31.09 18.53
C TRP A 297 -11.86 30.82 17.06
N LEU A 298 -12.57 29.73 16.81
CA LEU A 298 -13.21 29.49 15.52
C LEU A 298 -14.53 30.27 15.49
N LEU A 299 -14.54 31.39 14.77
CA LEU A 299 -15.77 32.12 14.48
C LEU A 299 -16.56 31.32 13.44
N VAL A 300 -17.54 30.54 13.91
CA VAL A 300 -18.55 29.94 13.04
C VAL A 300 -19.63 31.00 12.86
N ASN A 301 -19.71 31.56 11.65
CA ASN A 301 -20.84 32.41 11.30
C ASN A 301 -22.11 31.54 11.29
N PRO A 302 -23.19 31.95 11.98
CA PRO A 302 -24.44 31.21 11.91
C PRO A 302 -24.99 31.22 10.48
N PRO A 303 -25.70 30.15 10.06
CA PRO A 303 -26.34 30.12 8.75
C PRO A 303 -27.34 31.27 8.64
N SER A 304 -27.28 31.97 7.51
CA SER A 304 -28.21 33.03 7.08
C SER A 304 -29.63 32.50 6.88
#